data_AF-A0A800DAS2-F1
#
_entry.id   AF-A0A800DAS2-F1
#
_cell.length_a   1.000
_cell.length_b   1.000
_cell.length_c   1.000
_cell.angle_alpha   90.00
_cell.angle_beta   90.00
_cell.angle_gamma   90.00
#
_symmetry.space_group_name_H-M   'P 1'
#
loop_
_entity.id
_entity.type
_entity.pdbx_description
1 polymer ?
#
loop_
_entity_poly.entity_id
_entity_poly.type
_entity_poly.pdbx_seq_one_letter_code
_entity_poly.pdbx_strand_id
1 'polypeptide(L)'
;MPENTTKNIRNFAIIAHIDHGKSTLSDRMLEKTGTISAREMKSQILDGMDLERERGITIKLQPVRMKWTPQNTKEKQEYILNLIDTPGHVDFQYEVSRSLAACEGAILVVDATQGIEAQTLANLYLAMEYNLEIIPILNKIDLPASDPERVGTEIENTLGIPKEEILLVSAKTGEGVPALLDAIVDRIPSPKTLAEWTAK
;
A
#
# COMPACT_ATOMS: atom_id res chain seq x y z
N MET A 1 0.32 5.46 -31.69
CA MET A 1 0.81 5.03 -30.37
C MET A 1 0.30 6.06 -29.38
N PRO A 2 -0.66 5.78 -28.49
CA PRO A 2 -1.06 6.80 -27.53
C PRO A 2 0.14 7.08 -26.63
N GLU A 3 0.48 8.36 -26.47
CA GLU A 3 1.53 8.83 -25.57
C GLU A 3 1.29 8.24 -24.19
N ASN A 4 2.15 7.32 -23.76
CA ASN A 4 2.09 6.73 -22.44
C ASN A 4 2.57 7.80 -21.45
N THR A 5 1.67 8.73 -21.15
CA THR A 5 1.97 9.93 -20.39
C THR A 5 2.16 9.49 -18.94
N THR A 6 3.34 9.75 -18.38
CA THR A 6 3.69 9.43 -16.98
C THR A 6 2.62 9.86 -15.97
N LYS A 7 1.81 10.86 -16.33
CA LYS A 7 0.62 11.35 -15.63
C LYS A 7 -0.36 10.27 -15.17
N ASN A 8 -0.46 9.13 -15.85
CA ASN A 8 -1.40 8.06 -15.49
C ASN A 8 -0.76 6.94 -14.66
N ILE A 9 0.52 7.09 -14.31
CA ILE A 9 1.25 6.11 -13.52
C ILE A 9 1.23 6.55 -12.06
N ARG A 10 1.08 5.58 -11.14
CA ARG A 10 1.28 5.75 -9.70
C ARG A 10 2.23 4.67 -9.22
N ASN A 11 3.37 5.05 -8.65
CA ASN A 11 4.27 4.10 -8.00
C ASN A 11 4.16 4.25 -6.50
N PHE A 12 3.91 3.14 -5.81
CA PHE A 12 3.75 3.15 -4.36
C PHE A 12 4.24 1.87 -3.71
N ALA A 13 4.56 1.97 -2.42
CA ALA A 13 4.89 0.83 -1.57
C ALA A 13 3.82 0.63 -0.49
N ILE A 14 3.81 -0.55 0.14
CA ILE A 14 2.96 -0.81 1.32
C ILE A 14 3.86 -0.96 2.54
N ILE A 15 3.79 -0.02 3.47
CA ILE A 15 4.54 -0.04 4.72
C ILE A 15 3.64 -0.48 5.87
N ALA A 16 4.10 -1.45 6.66
CA ALA A 16 3.32 -2.06 7.73
C ALA A 16 4.23 -2.67 8.80
N HIS A 17 3.69 -2.87 9.99
CA HIS A 17 4.28 -3.83 10.95
C HIS A 17 4.02 -5.28 10.48
N ILE A 18 4.78 -6.22 11.04
CA ILE A 18 4.57 -7.65 10.84
C ILE A 18 3.11 -8.01 11.19
N ASP A 19 2.51 -8.90 10.39
CA ASP A 19 1.14 -9.38 10.56
C ASP A 19 0.01 -8.34 10.47
N HIS A 20 0.28 -7.08 10.14
CA HIS A 20 -0.77 -6.08 9.88
C HIS A 20 -1.53 -6.30 8.55
N GLY A 21 -1.12 -7.30 7.76
CA GLY A 21 -1.85 -7.78 6.58
C GLY A 21 -1.41 -7.17 5.24
N LYS A 22 -0.14 -6.76 5.11
CA LYS A 22 0.48 -6.26 3.87
C LYS A 22 0.27 -7.21 2.67
N SER A 23 0.72 -8.47 2.77
CA SER A 23 0.62 -9.44 1.66
C SER A 23 -0.83 -9.76 1.30
N THR A 24 -1.71 -9.84 2.30
CA THR A 24 -3.15 -10.04 2.04
C THR A 24 -3.77 -8.84 1.32
N LEU A 25 -3.34 -7.63 1.64
CA LEU A 25 -3.82 -6.41 1.00
C LEU A 25 -3.38 -6.34 -0.46
N SER A 26 -2.12 -6.64 -0.74
CA SER A 26 -1.58 -6.66 -2.11
C SER A 26 -2.27 -7.71 -2.98
N ASP A 27 -2.50 -8.92 -2.44
CA ASP A 27 -3.26 -9.97 -3.14
C ASP A 27 -4.70 -9.51 -3.44
N ARG A 28 -5.32 -8.78 -2.51
CA ARG A 28 -6.68 -8.27 -2.69
C ARG A 28 -6.75 -7.15 -3.72
N MET A 29 -5.75 -6.27 -3.78
CA MET A 29 -5.65 -5.25 -4.83
C MET A 29 -5.49 -5.89 -6.22
N LEU A 30 -4.66 -6.93 -6.32
CA LEU A 30 -4.45 -7.70 -7.54
C LEU A 30 -5.76 -8.33 -8.06
N GLU A 31 -6.55 -8.90 -7.17
CA GLU A 31 -7.86 -9.45 -7.52
C GLU A 31 -8.83 -8.35 -7.97
N LYS A 32 -8.97 -7.27 -7.19
CA LYS A 32 -9.93 -6.19 -7.50
C LYS A 32 -9.61 -5.48 -8.81
N THR A 33 -8.34 -5.40 -9.18
CA THR A 33 -7.88 -4.84 -10.46
C THR A 33 -8.02 -5.82 -11.62
N GLY A 34 -8.44 -7.07 -11.36
CA GLY A 34 -8.55 -8.13 -12.37
C GLY A 34 -7.21 -8.56 -12.95
N THR A 35 -6.10 -8.20 -12.28
CA THR A 35 -4.73 -8.53 -12.70
C THR A 35 -4.45 -10.02 -12.49
N ILE A 36 -5.11 -10.63 -11.50
CA ILE A 36 -5.12 -12.08 -11.27
C ILE A 36 -6.56 -12.59 -11.24
N SER A 37 -6.77 -13.83 -11.68
CA SER A 37 -8.05 -14.50 -11.53
C SER A 37 -8.25 -14.99 -10.10
N ALA A 38 -9.51 -15.10 -9.64
CA ALA A 38 -9.84 -15.64 -8.31
C ALA A 38 -9.29 -17.06 -8.06
N ARG A 39 -8.92 -17.79 -9.12
CA ARG A 39 -8.35 -19.14 -9.07
C ARG A 39 -6.86 -19.13 -8.69
N GLU A 40 -6.15 -18.04 -8.98
CA GLU A 40 -4.71 -17.86 -8.69
C GLU A 40 -4.47 -17.40 -7.24
N MET A 41 -5.47 -16.81 -6.59
CA MET A 41 -5.40 -16.30 -5.21
C MET A 41 -5.21 -17.39 -4.12
N LYS A 42 -5.39 -18.67 -4.46
CA LYS A 42 -5.30 -19.78 -3.47
C LYS A 42 -3.89 -20.04 -2.93
N SER A 43 -2.87 -19.47 -3.56
CA SER A 43 -1.50 -19.40 -3.04
C SER A 43 -1.14 -17.93 -2.95
N GLN A 44 -0.72 -17.42 -1.80
CA GLN A 44 -0.14 -16.08 -1.71
C GLN A 44 0.94 -15.97 -2.80
N ILE A 45 0.66 -15.18 -3.84
CA ILE A 45 1.40 -15.27 -5.12
C ILE A 45 2.74 -14.55 -5.00
N LEU A 46 2.76 -13.48 -4.19
CA LEU A 46 3.94 -12.65 -3.98
C LEU A 46 4.98 -13.33 -3.09
N ASP A 47 4.53 -14.19 -2.17
CA ASP A 47 5.39 -15.04 -1.36
C ASP A 47 5.79 -16.26 -2.22
N GLY A 48 6.73 -16.02 -3.13
CA GLY A 48 7.19 -16.97 -4.14
C GLY A 48 8.14 -18.05 -3.59
N MET A 49 8.72 -17.83 -2.41
CA MET A 49 9.62 -18.78 -1.75
C MET A 49 8.87 -19.63 -0.71
N ASP A 50 9.20 -20.92 -0.64
CA ASP A 50 8.61 -21.82 0.38
C ASP A 50 8.90 -21.33 1.81
N LEU A 51 10.04 -20.70 2.03
CA LEU A 51 10.42 -20.08 3.30
C LEU A 51 9.59 -18.84 3.65
N GLU A 52 9.16 -18.05 2.65
CA GLU A 52 8.25 -16.91 2.85
C GLU A 52 6.88 -17.40 3.33
N ARG A 53 6.38 -18.46 2.67
CA ARG A 53 5.11 -19.11 3.01
C ARG A 53 5.14 -19.80 4.38
N GLU A 54 6.25 -20.46 4.70
CA GLU A 54 6.44 -21.14 5.99
C GLU A 54 6.49 -20.15 7.16
N ARG A 55 7.01 -18.94 6.92
CA ARG A 55 7.18 -17.90 7.96
C ARG A 55 6.13 -16.79 7.92
N GLY A 56 5.26 -16.75 6.91
CA GLY A 56 4.24 -15.70 6.74
C GLY A 56 4.83 -14.30 6.50
N ILE A 57 6.05 -14.21 5.95
CA ILE A 57 6.74 -12.93 5.71
C ILE A 57 7.17 -12.80 4.26
N THR A 58 7.17 -11.56 3.75
CA THR A 58 7.81 -11.23 2.46
C THR A 58 9.31 -11.04 2.66
N ILE A 59 10.10 -11.84 1.96
CA ILE A 59 11.57 -11.83 2.01
C ILE A 59 12.14 -11.14 0.77
N LYS A 60 11.47 -11.22 -0.40
CA LYS A 60 11.97 -10.65 -1.66
C LYS A 60 10.99 -9.67 -2.30
N LEU A 61 11.54 -8.52 -2.73
CA LEU A 61 10.82 -7.51 -3.49
C LEU A 61 10.31 -8.03 -4.84
N GLN A 62 8.99 -7.92 -5.07
CA GLN A 62 8.36 -8.21 -6.36
C GLN A 62 7.52 -7.00 -6.81
N PRO A 63 7.89 -6.32 -7.93
CA PRO A 63 7.08 -5.26 -8.46
C PRO A 63 5.86 -5.83 -9.18
N VAL A 64 4.68 -5.28 -8.89
CA VAL A 64 3.41 -5.69 -9.45
C VAL A 64 2.80 -4.53 -10.22
N ARG A 65 2.38 -4.77 -11.46
CA ARG A 65 1.65 -3.77 -12.25
C ARG A 65 0.18 -4.14 -12.32
N MET A 66 -0.68 -3.19 -11.94
CA MET A 66 -2.13 -3.29 -11.98
C MET A 66 -2.71 -2.19 -12.86
N LYS A 67 -3.91 -2.45 -13.40
CA LYS A 67 -4.70 -1.45 -14.12
C LYS A 67 -5.94 -1.13 -13.29
N TRP A 68 -6.23 0.15 -13.12
CA TRP A 68 -7.40 0.61 -12.39
C TRP A 68 -8.09 1.74 -13.13
N THR A 69 -9.41 1.68 -13.20
CA THR A 69 -10.24 2.80 -13.66
C THR A 69 -11.03 3.28 -12.44
N PRO A 70 -10.75 4.49 -11.91
CA PRO A 70 -11.40 4.98 -10.71
C PRO A 70 -12.92 5.00 -10.84
N GLN A 71 -13.62 4.62 -9.78
CA GLN A 71 -15.08 4.54 -9.80
C GLN A 71 -15.74 5.85 -9.36
N ASN A 72 -15.00 6.67 -8.63
CA ASN A 72 -15.42 7.98 -8.12
C ASN A 72 -15.37 9.12 -9.15
N THR A 73 -14.81 8.90 -10.34
CA THR A 73 -14.68 9.93 -11.38
C THR A 73 -15.68 9.74 -12.52
N LYS A 74 -16.15 10.86 -13.10
CA LYS A 74 -17.00 10.83 -14.31
C LYS A 74 -16.24 10.40 -15.56
N GLU A 75 -14.93 10.66 -15.58
CA GLU A 75 -14.02 10.29 -16.66
C GLU A 75 -13.46 8.89 -16.41
N LYS A 76 -13.81 7.94 -17.28
CA LYS A 76 -13.30 6.56 -17.19
C LYS A 76 -11.88 6.44 -17.74
N GLN A 77 -10.94 7.16 -17.13
CA GLN A 77 -9.53 7.12 -17.50
C GLN A 77 -8.83 5.95 -16.79
N GLU A 78 -8.11 5.13 -17.54
CA GLU A 78 -7.32 4.01 -16.99
C GLU A 78 -5.98 4.53 -16.45
N TYR A 79 -5.65 4.09 -15.24
CA TYR A 79 -4.39 4.35 -14.55
C TYR A 79 -3.59 3.06 -14.40
N ILE A 80 -2.26 3.21 -14.42
CA ILE A 80 -1.31 2.14 -14.15
C ILE A 80 -0.81 2.30 -12.72
N LEU A 81 -1.10 1.30 -11.89
CA LEU A 81 -0.72 1.24 -10.50
C LEU A 81 0.45 0.26 -10.37
N ASN A 82 1.65 0.76 -10.05
CA ASN A 82 2.80 -0.07 -9.78
C ASN A 82 3.01 -0.17 -8.26
N LEU A 83 2.81 -1.38 -7.73
CA LEU A 83 3.08 -1.70 -6.34
C LEU A 83 4.49 -2.26 -6.21
N ILE A 84 5.28 -1.70 -5.30
CA ILE A 84 6.55 -2.26 -4.84
C ILE A 84 6.31 -2.86 -3.45
N ASP A 85 6.21 -4.19 -3.38
CA ASP A 85 6.00 -4.86 -2.10
C ASP A 85 7.29 -4.86 -1.27
N THR A 86 7.27 -4.23 -0.09
CA THR A 86 8.43 -4.10 0.80
C THR A 86 8.45 -5.20 1.84
N PRO A 87 9.61 -5.75 2.23
CA PRO A 87 9.69 -6.66 3.37
C PRO A 87 9.15 -6.01 4.66
N GLY A 88 8.40 -6.77 5.47
CA GLY A 88 7.82 -6.27 6.73
C GLY A 88 8.71 -6.44 7.96
N HIS A 89 9.88 -7.06 7.83
CA HIS A 89 10.75 -7.43 8.96
C HIS A 89 11.94 -6.45 9.09
N VAL A 90 12.35 -6.17 10.34
CA VAL A 90 13.43 -5.22 10.68
C VAL A 90 14.77 -5.55 10.01
N ASP A 91 15.04 -6.83 9.77
CA ASP A 91 16.28 -7.30 9.16
C ASP A 91 16.44 -6.88 7.68
N PHE A 92 15.38 -6.38 7.04
CA PHE A 92 15.37 -6.00 5.63
C PHE A 92 15.20 -4.48 5.40
N GLN A 93 15.55 -3.65 6.38
CA GLN A 93 15.46 -2.18 6.27
C GLN A 93 16.13 -1.61 4.99
N TYR A 94 17.24 -2.22 4.54
CA TYR A 94 17.91 -1.80 3.31
C TYR A 94 17.03 -1.98 2.05
N GLU A 95 16.25 -3.07 1.99
CA GLU A 95 15.32 -3.31 0.88
C GLU A 95 14.11 -2.38 0.95
N VAL A 96 13.59 -2.15 2.16
CA VAL A 96 12.50 -1.18 2.40
C VAL A 96 12.92 0.22 1.90
N SER A 97 14.10 0.70 2.32
CA SER A 97 14.64 2.00 1.90
C SER A 97 14.75 2.12 0.38
N ARG A 98 15.32 1.11 -0.30
CA ARG A 98 15.44 1.14 -1.77
C ARG A 98 14.11 1.14 -2.50
N SER A 99 13.10 0.48 -1.93
CA SER A 99 11.75 0.45 -2.49
C SER A 99 11.08 1.80 -2.39
N LEU A 100 11.17 2.42 -1.20
CA LEU A 100 10.59 3.73 -0.94
C LEU A 100 11.21 4.81 -1.83
N ALA A 101 12.53 4.75 -2.05
CA ALA A 101 13.23 5.66 -2.94
C ALA A 101 12.76 5.61 -4.42
N ALA A 102 12.06 4.54 -4.83
CA ALA A 102 11.55 4.36 -6.18
C ALA A 102 10.04 4.68 -6.33
N CYS A 103 9.41 5.16 -5.26
CA CYS A 103 7.97 5.43 -5.20
C CYS A 103 7.68 6.92 -5.08
N GLU A 104 6.44 7.30 -5.38
CA GLU A 104 5.89 8.63 -5.13
C GLU A 104 4.96 8.65 -3.91
N GLY A 105 4.52 7.49 -3.44
CA GLY A 105 3.72 7.37 -2.23
C GLY A 105 3.90 6.04 -1.51
N ALA A 106 3.33 5.96 -0.32
CA ALA A 106 3.30 4.75 0.50
C ALA A 106 1.95 4.59 1.20
N ILE A 107 1.48 3.35 1.27
CA ILE A 107 0.28 2.98 2.01
C ILE A 107 0.72 2.54 3.40
N LEU A 108 0.31 3.29 4.42
CA LEU A 108 0.58 2.97 5.81
C LEU A 108 -0.52 2.06 6.37
N VAL A 109 -0.19 0.79 6.58
CA VAL A 109 -1.15 -0.22 7.05
C VAL A 109 -1.03 -0.40 8.55
N VAL A 110 -2.10 -0.06 9.26
CA VAL A 110 -2.25 -0.24 10.71
C VAL A 110 -3.36 -1.25 10.97
N ASP A 111 -3.12 -2.22 11.86
CA ASP A 111 -4.14 -3.18 12.25
C ASP A 111 -5.15 -2.53 13.20
N ALA A 112 -6.44 -2.53 12.86
CA ALA A 112 -7.51 -1.96 13.66
C ALA A 112 -7.74 -2.68 15.00
N THR A 113 -7.15 -3.86 15.21
CA THR A 113 -7.21 -4.62 16.48
C THR A 113 -6.04 -4.32 17.41
N GLN A 114 -4.86 -4.02 16.85
CA GLN A 114 -3.61 -3.84 17.62
C GLN A 114 -3.30 -2.35 17.83
N GLY A 115 -3.32 -1.56 16.76
CA GLY A 115 -2.94 -0.16 16.78
C GLY A 115 -1.53 0.09 16.27
N ILE A 116 -0.90 1.18 16.75
CA ILE A 116 0.42 1.60 16.29
C ILE A 116 1.49 0.76 16.99
N GLU A 117 2.33 0.12 16.18
CA GLU A 117 3.46 -0.67 16.65
C GLU A 117 4.79 0.05 16.36
N ALA A 118 5.87 -0.40 16.99
CA ALA A 118 7.18 0.25 16.86
C ALA A 118 7.68 0.35 15.40
N GLN A 119 7.41 -0.66 14.57
CA GLN A 119 7.82 -0.64 13.16
C GLN A 119 6.95 0.28 12.30
N THR A 120 5.70 0.53 12.69
CA THR A 120 4.82 1.49 12.02
C THR A 120 5.48 2.87 12.01
N LEU A 121 6.00 3.30 13.16
CA LEU A 121 6.74 4.56 13.30
C LEU A 121 8.01 4.58 12.47
N ALA A 122 8.84 3.54 12.59
CA ALA A 122 10.12 3.47 11.86
C ALA A 122 9.92 3.57 10.33
N ASN A 123 8.94 2.84 9.79
CA ASN A 123 8.64 2.86 8.36
C ASN A 123 8.00 4.18 7.91
N LEU A 124 7.16 4.80 8.75
CA LEU A 124 6.59 6.11 8.46
C LEU A 124 7.68 7.18 8.37
N TYR A 125 8.59 7.24 9.35
CA TYR A 125 9.69 8.20 9.31
C TYR A 125 10.56 8.02 8.06
N LEU A 126 10.86 6.78 7.68
CA LEU A 126 11.60 6.50 6.46
C LEU A 126 10.85 6.97 5.21
N ALA A 127 9.53 6.77 5.13
CA ALA A 127 8.72 7.26 4.02
C ALA A 127 8.68 8.80 3.95
N MET A 128 8.64 9.47 5.11
CA MET A 128 8.73 10.94 5.20
C MET A 128 10.10 11.46 4.76
N GLU A 129 11.19 10.78 5.08
CA GLU A 129 12.55 11.12 4.61
C GLU A 129 12.64 11.12 3.07
N TYR A 130 11.92 10.21 2.40
CA TYR A 130 11.82 10.17 0.94
C TYR A 130 10.73 11.09 0.37
N ASN A 131 10.06 11.89 1.21
CA ASN A 131 9.00 12.81 0.81
C ASN A 131 7.88 12.11 0.02
N LEU A 132 7.50 10.92 0.47
CA LEU A 132 6.41 10.14 -0.12
C LEU A 132 5.05 10.65 0.37
N GLU A 133 4.07 10.64 -0.52
CA GLU A 133 2.67 10.84 -0.13
C GLU A 133 2.18 9.62 0.67
N ILE A 134 1.66 9.86 1.88
CA ILE A 134 1.23 8.77 2.77
C ILE A 134 -0.28 8.60 2.70
N ILE A 135 -0.74 7.39 2.38
CA ILE A 135 -2.16 7.01 2.49
C ILE A 135 -2.33 6.09 3.71
N PRO A 136 -2.87 6.60 4.83
CA PRO A 136 -3.11 5.80 6.02
C PRO A 136 -4.35 4.91 5.86
N ILE A 137 -4.23 3.65 6.27
CA ILE A 137 -5.37 2.73 6.33
C ILE A 137 -5.43 1.98 7.65
N LEU A 138 -6.64 1.67 8.08
CA LEU A 138 -6.93 0.72 9.14
C LEU A 138 -7.42 -0.58 8.53
N ASN A 139 -6.60 -1.62 8.66
CA ASN A 139 -6.88 -2.95 8.13
C ASN A 139 -7.58 -3.84 9.18
N LYS A 140 -8.14 -4.97 8.73
CA LYS A 140 -8.82 -5.98 9.55
C LYS A 140 -10.09 -5.50 10.26
N ILE A 141 -10.81 -4.56 9.64
CA ILE A 141 -12.12 -4.09 10.14
C ILE A 141 -13.19 -5.19 10.16
N ASP A 142 -12.95 -6.33 9.51
CA ASP A 142 -13.83 -7.50 9.54
C ASP A 142 -13.75 -8.30 10.86
N LEU A 143 -12.73 -8.06 11.68
CA LEU A 143 -12.56 -8.79 12.93
C LEU A 143 -13.47 -8.22 14.03
N PRO A 144 -14.13 -9.07 14.85
CA PRO A 144 -14.97 -8.62 15.95
C PRO A 144 -14.24 -7.78 17.00
N ALA A 145 -12.91 -7.97 17.11
CA ALA A 145 -12.06 -7.22 18.03
C ALA A 145 -11.53 -5.90 17.42
N SER A 146 -11.95 -5.54 16.20
CA SER A 146 -11.51 -4.29 15.57
C SER A 146 -12.13 -3.09 16.27
N ASP A 147 -11.32 -2.07 16.51
CA ASP A 147 -11.73 -0.80 17.08
C ASP A 147 -11.16 0.37 16.26
N PRO A 148 -11.70 0.62 15.05
CA PRO A 148 -11.18 1.65 14.17
C PRO A 148 -11.33 3.06 14.75
N GLU A 149 -12.30 3.26 15.65
CA GLU A 149 -12.47 4.54 16.33
C GLU A 149 -11.25 4.84 17.17
N ARG A 150 -10.96 3.94 18.12
CA ARG A 150 -9.88 4.11 19.09
C ARG A 150 -8.53 4.21 18.39
N VAL A 151 -8.27 3.31 17.44
CA VAL A 151 -6.99 3.30 16.71
C VAL A 151 -6.87 4.51 15.78
N GLY A 152 -7.95 4.97 15.15
CA GLY A 152 -7.92 6.21 14.37
C GLY A 152 -7.54 7.42 15.22
N THR A 153 -8.10 7.51 16.43
CA THR A 153 -7.75 8.54 17.42
C THR A 153 -6.29 8.43 17.89
N GLU A 154 -5.79 7.20 18.03
CA GLU A 154 -4.38 6.93 18.37
C GLU A 154 -3.43 7.42 17.26
N ILE A 155 -3.76 7.14 16.00
CA ILE A 155 -3.03 7.61 14.80
C ILE A 155 -3.02 9.13 14.73
N GLU A 156 -4.16 9.77 14.94
CA GLU A 156 -4.25 11.23 14.92
C GLU A 156 -3.37 11.88 16.00
N ASN A 157 -3.45 11.37 17.23
CA ASN A 157 -2.67 11.93 18.34
C ASN A 157 -1.17 11.66 18.23
N THR A 158 -0.77 10.51 17.69
CA THR A 158 0.64 10.07 17.67
C THR A 158 1.36 10.48 16.40
N LEU A 159 0.67 10.38 15.26
CA LEU A 159 1.25 10.60 13.92
C LEU A 159 0.83 11.95 13.33
N GLY A 160 -0.15 12.65 13.92
CA GLY A 160 -0.66 13.92 13.41
C GLY A 160 -1.47 13.76 12.11
N ILE A 161 -1.91 12.54 11.80
CA ILE A 161 -2.69 12.22 10.60
C ILE A 161 -4.18 12.32 10.96
N PRO A 162 -4.95 13.25 10.36
CA PRO A 162 -6.36 13.41 10.68
C PRO A 162 -7.14 12.12 10.47
N LYS A 163 -8.03 11.81 11.41
CA LYS A 163 -8.81 10.56 11.39
C LYS A 163 -9.65 10.41 10.13
N GLU A 164 -10.11 11.53 9.58
CA GLU A 164 -10.93 11.60 8.37
C GLU A 164 -10.17 11.19 7.11
N GLU A 165 -8.84 11.25 7.13
CA GLU A 165 -7.99 10.85 6.00
C GLU A 165 -7.73 9.34 5.97
N ILE A 166 -8.00 8.64 7.08
CA ILE A 166 -7.74 7.22 7.29
C ILE A 166 -8.84 6.38 6.64
N LEU A 167 -8.44 5.51 5.70
CA LEU A 167 -9.36 4.61 5.03
C LEU A 167 -9.56 3.32 5.83
N LEU A 168 -10.81 2.90 5.98
CA LEU A 168 -11.15 1.63 6.61
C LEU A 168 -11.14 0.52 5.56
N VAL A 169 -10.36 -0.52 5.80
CA VAL A 169 -10.14 -1.61 4.84
C VAL A 169 -10.20 -2.97 5.54
N SER A 170 -10.78 -3.95 4.85
CA SER A 170 -10.51 -5.36 5.15
C SER A 170 -9.83 -5.99 3.95
N ALA A 171 -8.53 -6.27 4.08
CA ALA A 171 -7.80 -7.04 3.08
C ALA A 171 -8.40 -8.45 2.88
N LYS A 172 -8.98 -9.02 3.93
CA LYS A 172 -9.57 -10.36 3.92
C LYS A 172 -10.87 -10.41 3.12
N THR A 173 -11.80 -9.48 3.33
CA THR A 173 -13.10 -9.46 2.62
C THR A 173 -13.03 -8.66 1.32
N GLY A 174 -12.07 -7.75 1.20
CA GLY A 174 -11.96 -6.79 0.11
C GLY A 174 -12.80 -5.53 0.29
N GLU A 175 -13.44 -5.36 1.46
CA GLU A 175 -14.12 -4.12 1.83
C GLU A 175 -13.11 -2.96 1.91
N GLY A 176 -13.50 -1.79 1.41
CA GLY A 176 -12.66 -0.59 1.38
C GLY A 176 -11.53 -0.60 0.33
N VAL A 177 -11.15 -1.76 -0.22
CA VAL A 177 -10.05 -1.84 -1.20
C VAL A 177 -10.31 -1.05 -2.48
N PRO A 178 -11.52 -1.04 -3.09
CA PRO A 178 -11.79 -0.18 -4.25
C PRO A 178 -11.62 1.32 -3.93
N ALA A 179 -12.07 1.76 -2.75
CA ALA A 179 -11.90 3.15 -2.31
C ALA A 179 -10.42 3.50 -2.07
N LEU A 180 -9.63 2.55 -1.58
CA LEU A 180 -8.17 2.68 -1.49
C LEU A 180 -7.53 2.81 -2.87
N LEU A 181 -7.94 2.00 -3.86
CA LEU A 181 -7.43 2.10 -5.23
C LEU A 181 -7.78 3.45 -5.88
N ASP A 182 -8.99 3.97 -5.63
CA ASP A 182 -9.38 5.32 -6.04
C ASP A 182 -8.50 6.39 -5.35
N ALA A 183 -8.29 6.28 -4.03
CA ALA A 183 -7.45 7.20 -3.28
C ALA A 183 -5.98 7.19 -3.73
N ILE A 184 -5.45 6.04 -4.14
CA ILE A 184 -4.11 5.93 -4.73
C ILE A 184 -4.00 6.77 -6.00
N VAL A 185 -5.03 6.74 -6.86
CA VAL A 185 -5.05 7.54 -8.08
C VAL A 185 -5.14 9.04 -7.77
N ASP A 186 -5.97 9.39 -6.79
CA ASP A 186 -6.27 10.78 -6.44
C ASP A 186 -5.15 11.47 -5.67
N ARG A 187 -4.53 10.78 -4.70
CA ARG A 187 -3.58 11.38 -3.74
C ARG A 187 -2.13 11.20 -4.16
N ILE A 188 -1.73 10.02 -4.65
CA ILE A 188 -0.33 9.77 -4.99
C ILE A 188 0.01 10.54 -6.29
N PRO A 189 1.12 11.29 -6.33
CA PRO A 189 1.49 12.00 -7.55
C PRO A 189 2.02 11.05 -8.62
N SER A 190 1.98 11.50 -9.88
CA SER A 190 2.64 10.78 -10.97
C SER A 190 4.16 10.85 -10.84
N PRO A 191 4.91 9.84 -11.33
CA PRO A 191 6.36 9.88 -11.32
C PRO A 191 6.91 11.09 -12.05
N LYS A 192 7.95 11.67 -11.46
CA LYS A 192 8.68 12.79 -12.04
C LYS A 192 9.42 12.34 -13.28
N THR A 193 9.40 13.17 -14.31
CA THR A 193 10.19 12.97 -15.51
C THR A 193 11.67 13.21 -15.22
N LEU A 194 12.56 12.64 -16.05
CA LEU A 194 14.01 12.81 -15.90
C LEU A 194 14.45 14.29 -15.86
N ALA A 195 13.71 15.17 -16.54
CA ALA A 195 13.96 16.61 -16.58
C ALA A 195 13.63 17.33 -15.27
N GLU A 196 12.67 16.81 -14.49
CA GLU A 196 12.29 17.35 -13.18
C GLU A 196 13.22 16.83 -12.07
N TRP A 197 13.87 15.69 -12.30
CA TRP A 197 14.78 15.05 -11.34
C TRP A 197 16.17 15.71 -11.31
N THR A 198 16.65 16.24 -12.45
CA THR A 198 17.95 16.91 -12.57
C THR A 198 17.95 18.39 -12.19
N ALA A 199 16.79 18.95 -11.83
CA ALA A 199 16.63 20.36 -11.48
C ALA A 199 16.79 20.66 -9.98
N LYS A 200 17.22 19.68 -9.17
CA LYS A 200 17.50 19.78 -7.73
C LYS A 200 19.00 19.61 -7.47
#